data_AF-A0A4Y9J8U8-F1
#
_entry.id   AF-A0A4Y9J8U8-F1
#
_cell.length_a   1.000
_cell.length_b   1.000
_cell.length_c   1.000
_cell.angle_alpha   90.00
_cell.angle_beta   90.00
_cell.angle_gamma   90.00
#
_symmetry.space_group_name_H-M   'P 1'
#
loop_
_entity.id
_entity.type
_entity.pdbx_description
1 polymer ?
#
loop_
_entity_poly.entity_id
_entity_poly.type
_entity_poly.pdbx_seq_one_letter_code
_entity_poly.pdbx_strand_id
1 'polypeptide(L)'
;AYSRLKQLLTSGTALPPDFTLVRAAGPEAPQVFTRRSGRPLTQGISGLFTYDGYYGVFAHELPKVTALLAQEETWVLGKAQGQRSVANEVMTGQLAQEVKRLYLMEYAKVWEDFLADVRPVRVASLDQAGEQARRCSSANSSLERFIRAVARATSPVSYSHLTL
;
A
#
# COMPACT_ATOMS: atom_id res chain seq x y z
N ALA A 1 -7.37 3.80 17.10
CA ALA A 1 -7.92 4.44 15.88
C ALA A 1 -7.49 3.73 14.60
N TYR A 2 -6.19 3.63 14.29
CA TYR A 2 -5.70 3.02 13.05
C TYR A 2 -6.14 1.56 12.84
N SER A 3 -5.95 0.69 13.85
CA SER A 3 -6.35 -0.73 13.78
C SER A 3 -7.84 -0.92 13.47
N ARG A 4 -8.69 -0.09 14.08
CA ARG A 4 -10.13 -0.08 13.84
C ARG A 4 -10.49 0.38 12.43
N LEU A 5 -9.88 1.49 11.95
CA LEU A 5 -10.05 1.93 10.57
C LEU A 5 -9.64 0.81 9.60
N LYS A 6 -8.48 0.19 9.81
CA LYS A 6 -8.02 -0.93 8.99
C LYS A 6 -8.99 -2.11 9.00
N GLN A 7 -9.52 -2.50 10.16
CA GLN A 7 -10.53 -3.55 10.26
C GLN A 7 -11.80 -3.18 9.48
N LEU A 8 -12.31 -1.95 9.64
CA LEU A 8 -13.46 -1.46 8.88
C LEU A 8 -13.21 -1.47 7.38
N LEU A 9 -12.02 -1.08 6.93
CA LEU A 9 -11.63 -1.06 5.51
C LEU A 9 -11.39 -2.46 4.93
N THR A 10 -11.10 -3.45 5.78
CA THR A 10 -10.87 -4.83 5.33
C THR A 10 -12.17 -5.64 5.36
N SER A 11 -13.08 -5.31 6.29
CA SER A 11 -14.39 -5.96 6.43
C SER A 11 -15.50 -5.28 5.63
N GLY A 12 -15.33 -4.00 5.30
CA GLY A 12 -16.25 -3.18 4.50
C GLY A 12 -15.60 -2.66 3.22
N THR A 13 -16.44 -2.10 2.35
CA THR A 13 -16.12 -1.51 1.03
C THR A 13 -15.41 -2.42 0.01
N ALA A 14 -15.78 -2.24 -1.27
CA ALA A 14 -15.11 -2.89 -2.39
C ALA A 14 -13.69 -2.32 -2.52
N LEU A 15 -12.72 -2.92 -1.84
CA LEU A 15 -11.31 -2.59 -2.04
C LEU A 15 -10.96 -2.73 -3.53
N PRO A 16 -10.08 -1.86 -4.05
CA PRO A 16 -9.48 -2.09 -5.35
C PRO A 16 -8.85 -3.49 -5.38
N PRO A 17 -8.72 -4.11 -6.56
CA PRO A 17 -8.16 -5.44 -6.60
C PRO A 17 -6.66 -5.40 -6.26
N ASP A 18 -6.17 -6.46 -5.61
CA ASP A 18 -4.79 -6.56 -5.12
C ASP A 18 -3.72 -6.35 -6.19
N PHE A 19 -2.65 -5.65 -5.83
CA PHE A 19 -1.49 -5.52 -6.70
C PHE A 19 -0.71 -6.83 -6.71
N THR A 20 -0.60 -7.47 -7.88
CA THR A 20 0.10 -8.75 -8.05
C THR A 20 1.13 -8.64 -9.17
N LEU A 21 2.14 -9.52 -9.17
CA LEU A 21 3.14 -9.54 -10.24
C LEU A 21 2.49 -9.84 -11.59
N VAL A 22 1.51 -10.75 -11.65
CA VAL A 22 0.81 -11.09 -12.90
C VAL A 22 0.01 -9.88 -13.44
N ARG A 23 -0.67 -9.12 -12.57
CA ARG A 23 -1.40 -7.91 -12.98
C ARG A 23 -0.47 -6.77 -13.39
N ALA A 24 0.67 -6.62 -12.71
CA ALA A 24 1.61 -5.54 -12.95
C ALA A 24 2.53 -5.77 -14.16
N ALA A 25 2.99 -7.01 -14.36
CA ALA A 25 3.97 -7.36 -15.40
C ALA A 25 3.36 -8.07 -16.62
N GLY A 26 2.07 -8.43 -16.53
CA GLY A 26 1.33 -9.09 -17.62
C GLY A 26 1.55 -10.61 -17.71
N PRO A 27 1.05 -11.26 -18.77
CA PRO A 27 1.04 -12.72 -18.91
C PRO A 27 2.42 -13.39 -18.85
N GLU A 28 3.47 -12.67 -19.28
CA GLU A 28 4.86 -13.16 -19.29
C GLU A 28 5.54 -13.08 -17.90
N ALA A 29 4.86 -12.56 -16.87
CA ALA A 29 5.40 -12.42 -15.52
C ALA A 29 6.05 -13.72 -14.98
N PRO A 30 5.49 -14.93 -15.18
CA PRO A 30 6.10 -16.18 -14.69
C PRO A 30 7.43 -16.54 -15.35
N GLN A 31 7.72 -16.02 -16.56
CA GLN A 31 8.98 -16.27 -17.25
C GLN A 31 10.09 -15.33 -16.81
N VAL A 32 9.72 -14.18 -16.21
CA VAL A 32 10.65 -13.11 -15.86
C VAL A 32 10.86 -13.02 -14.36
N PHE A 33 9.83 -13.30 -13.56
CA PHE A 33 9.85 -13.11 -12.12
C PHE A 33 9.59 -14.39 -11.34
N THR A 34 10.24 -14.46 -10.19
CA THR A 34 9.98 -15.42 -9.12
C THR A 34 9.92 -14.70 -7.78
N ARG A 35 9.46 -15.39 -6.74
CA ARG A 35 9.44 -14.90 -5.35
C ARG A 35 10.46 -15.67 -4.54
N ARG A 36 11.34 -14.98 -3.81
CA ARG A 36 12.33 -15.61 -2.91
C ARG A 36 11.63 -16.49 -1.86
N SER A 37 10.44 -16.07 -1.40
CA SER A 37 9.60 -16.78 -0.45
C SER A 37 8.89 -18.01 -1.02
N GLY A 38 8.89 -18.21 -2.34
CA GLY A 38 8.11 -19.26 -3.02
C GLY A 38 6.61 -18.98 -3.11
N ARG A 39 6.13 -17.80 -2.68
CA ARG A 39 4.71 -17.43 -2.80
C ARG A 39 4.26 -17.32 -4.27
N PRO A 40 2.98 -17.58 -4.59
CA PRO A 40 2.45 -17.43 -5.95
C PRO A 40 2.57 -16.00 -6.47
N LEU A 41 2.81 -15.81 -7.77
CA LEU A 41 2.86 -14.49 -8.42
C LEU A 41 1.49 -13.78 -8.46
N THR A 42 0.42 -14.54 -8.26
CA THR A 42 -0.96 -14.08 -8.11
C THR A 42 -1.28 -13.59 -6.70
N GLN A 43 -0.41 -13.87 -5.72
CA GLN A 43 -0.50 -13.28 -4.39
C GLN A 43 0.36 -12.02 -4.34
N GLY A 44 -0.15 -10.94 -3.78
CA GLY A 44 0.59 -9.69 -3.70
C GLY A 44 0.13 -8.76 -2.58
N ILE A 45 0.15 -7.47 -2.88
CA ILE A 45 -0.17 -6.40 -1.93
C ILE A 45 -1.68 -6.17 -1.97
N SER A 46 -2.32 -6.16 -0.79
CA SER A 46 -3.73 -5.82 -0.68
C SER A 46 -4.03 -4.50 -1.38
N GLY A 47 -5.14 -4.44 -2.12
CA GLY A 47 -5.61 -3.22 -2.79
C GLY A 47 -5.68 -1.99 -1.89
N LEU A 48 -5.87 -2.19 -0.58
CA LEU A 48 -5.79 -1.12 0.42
C LEU A 48 -4.47 -0.35 0.34
N PHE A 49 -3.33 -1.04 0.19
CA PHE A 49 -1.99 -0.43 0.13
C PHE A 49 -1.54 -0.15 -1.31
N THR A 50 -2.47 0.31 -2.15
CA THR A 50 -2.18 0.78 -3.51
C THR A 50 -2.55 2.25 -3.66
N TYR A 51 -2.17 2.87 -4.78
CA TYR A 51 -2.58 4.24 -5.10
C TYR A 51 -4.10 4.39 -5.04
N ASP A 52 -4.84 3.50 -5.72
CA ASP A 52 -6.30 3.53 -5.76
C ASP A 52 -6.90 3.23 -4.37
N GLY A 53 -6.24 2.40 -3.56
CA GLY A 53 -6.66 2.14 -2.17
C GLY A 53 -6.47 3.35 -1.26
N TYR A 54 -5.37 4.07 -1.41
CA TYR A 54 -5.11 5.27 -0.62
C TYR A 54 -6.10 6.39 -0.97
N TYR A 55 -6.19 6.75 -2.26
CA TYR A 55 -7.02 7.87 -2.69
C TYR A 55 -8.51 7.51 -2.73
N GLY A 56 -8.85 6.32 -3.22
CA GLY A 56 -10.24 5.90 -3.42
C GLY A 56 -10.91 5.30 -2.20
N VAL A 57 -10.16 4.92 -1.16
CA VAL A 57 -10.72 4.29 0.05
C VAL A 57 -10.21 4.96 1.33
N PHE A 58 -8.93 4.83 1.65
CA PHE A 58 -8.39 5.24 2.94
C PHE A 58 -8.61 6.73 3.24
N ALA A 59 -8.28 7.61 2.29
CA ALA A 59 -8.40 9.05 2.46
C ALA A 59 -9.87 9.51 2.65
N HIS A 60 -10.82 8.79 2.06
CA HIS A 60 -12.25 9.09 2.19
C HIS A 60 -12.86 8.59 3.51
N GLU A 61 -12.37 7.46 4.02
CA GLU A 61 -12.89 6.84 5.24
C GLU A 61 -12.26 7.40 6.52
N LEU A 62 -11.04 7.93 6.42
CA LEU A 62 -10.30 8.50 7.55
C LEU A 62 -11.13 9.54 8.34
N PRO A 63 -11.72 10.59 7.73
CA PRO A 63 -12.49 11.59 8.48
C PRO A 63 -13.72 11.00 9.19
N LYS A 64 -14.39 10.02 8.56
CA LYS A 64 -15.60 9.38 9.10
C LYS A 64 -15.28 8.59 10.37
N VAL A 65 -14.22 7.79 10.33
CA VAL A 65 -13.81 6.99 11.49
C VAL A 65 -13.28 7.87 12.61
N THR A 66 -12.52 8.92 12.31
CA THR A 66 -12.07 9.86 13.35
C THR A 66 -13.24 10.59 14.01
N ALA A 67 -14.28 10.96 13.26
CA ALA A 67 -15.47 11.60 13.80
C ALA A 67 -16.30 10.63 14.68
N LEU A 68 -16.46 9.38 14.25
CA LEU A 68 -17.13 8.34 15.05
C LEU A 68 -16.42 8.14 16.39
N LEU A 69 -15.09 8.04 16.38
CA LEU A 69 -14.29 7.87 17.61
C LEU A 69 -14.44 9.04 18.58
N ALA A 70 -14.54 10.28 18.07
CA ALA A 70 -14.81 11.45 18.90
C ALA A 70 -16.17 11.37 19.61
N GLN A 71 -17.21 10.94 18.88
CA GLN A 71 -18.57 10.79 19.40
C GLN A 71 -18.65 9.67 20.44
N GLU A 72 -17.98 8.55 20.18
CA GLU A 72 -17.92 7.43 21.10
C GLU A 72 -17.19 7.80 22.39
N GLU A 73 -16.05 8.49 22.31
CA GLU A 73 -15.37 8.99 23.50
C GLU A 73 -16.24 9.98 24.28
N THR A 74 -16.93 10.90 23.61
CA THR A 74 -17.80 11.88 24.28
C THR A 74 -18.96 11.18 25.02
N TRP A 75 -19.50 10.12 24.44
CA TRP A 75 -20.54 9.29 25.06
C TRP A 75 -20.01 8.45 26.24
N VAL A 76 -18.82 7.85 26.11
CA VAL A 76 -18.20 7.02 27.17
C VAL A 76 -17.65 7.89 28.31
N LEU A 77 -17.09 9.06 28.02
CA LEU A 77 -16.40 9.94 28.96
C LEU A 77 -17.26 11.10 29.50
N GLY A 78 -18.59 11.04 29.37
CA GLY A 78 -19.53 12.04 29.91
C GLY A 78 -19.47 12.29 31.44
N LYS A 79 -18.39 11.86 32.12
CA LYS A 79 -18.14 12.02 33.56
C LYS A 79 -16.68 12.28 33.98
N ALA A 80 -15.68 12.34 33.09
CA ALA A 80 -14.28 12.51 33.50
C ALA A 80 -13.54 13.62 32.71
N GLN A 81 -13.61 14.86 33.21
CA GLN A 81 -12.77 15.96 32.74
C GLN A 81 -11.34 15.78 33.30
N GLY A 82 -10.34 15.58 32.43
CA GLY A 82 -8.94 15.64 32.86
C GLY A 82 -7.89 15.07 31.91
N GLN A 83 -8.26 14.23 30.94
CA GLN A 83 -7.33 13.69 29.94
C GLN A 83 -7.50 14.36 28.58
N ARG A 84 -6.41 14.34 27.78
CA ARG A 84 -6.34 14.79 26.38
C ARG A 84 -7.53 14.18 25.62
N SER A 85 -8.56 15.00 25.37
CA SER A 85 -9.83 14.50 24.83
C SER A 85 -9.67 14.17 23.34
N VAL A 86 -10.09 12.98 22.90
CA VAL A 86 -10.09 12.64 21.46
C VAL A 86 -10.95 13.60 20.66
N ALA A 87 -12.01 14.16 21.25
CA ALA A 87 -12.79 15.21 20.59
C ALA A 87 -11.93 16.43 20.21
N ASN A 88 -10.98 16.82 21.09
CA ASN A 88 -10.04 17.91 20.81
C ASN A 88 -8.99 17.49 19.76
N GLU A 89 -8.48 16.26 19.80
CA GLU A 89 -7.54 15.75 18.79
C GLU A 89 -8.17 15.62 17.40
N VAL A 90 -9.47 15.33 17.34
CA VAL A 90 -10.24 15.30 16.10
C VAL A 90 -10.50 16.71 15.58
N MET A 91 -10.90 17.65 16.45
CA MET A 91 -11.09 19.06 16.09
C MET A 91 -9.80 19.70 15.56
N THR A 92 -8.65 19.39 16.17
CA THR A 92 -7.33 19.89 15.75
C THR A 92 -6.72 19.09 14.58
N GLY A 93 -7.35 17.97 14.17
CA GLY A 93 -6.86 17.09 13.12
C GLY A 93 -5.68 16.18 13.51
N GLN A 94 -5.17 16.27 14.74
CA GLN A 94 -4.05 15.49 15.25
C GLN A 94 -4.31 13.98 15.15
N LEU A 95 -5.52 13.53 15.48
CA LEU A 95 -5.86 12.11 15.38
C LEU A 95 -5.79 11.60 13.93
N ALA A 96 -6.32 12.39 12.98
CA ALA A 96 -6.30 12.03 11.57
C ALA A 96 -4.87 11.97 11.03
N GLN A 97 -4.01 12.91 11.43
CA GLN A 97 -2.59 12.92 11.07
C GLN A 97 -1.87 11.68 11.60
N GLU A 98 -2.09 11.31 12.87
CA GLU A 98 -1.45 10.14 13.46
C GLU A 98 -1.90 8.83 12.80
N VAL A 99 -3.20 8.69 12.53
CA VAL A 99 -3.72 7.51 11.80
C VAL A 99 -3.15 7.44 10.38
N LYS A 100 -3.06 8.57 9.68
CA LYS A 100 -2.43 8.65 8.35
C LYS A 100 -0.95 8.27 8.42
N ARG A 101 -0.21 8.74 9.43
CA ARG A 101 1.21 8.39 9.64
C ARG A 101 1.40 6.89 9.80
N LEU A 102 0.62 6.26 10.69
CA LEU A 102 0.67 4.81 10.91
C LEU A 102 0.31 4.02 9.64
N TYR A 103 -0.70 4.47 8.90
CA TYR A 103 -1.06 3.87 7.61
C TYR A 103 0.09 3.94 6.60
N LEU A 104 0.73 5.11 6.44
CA LEU A 104 1.82 5.29 5.48
C LEU A 104 3.09 4.51 5.87
N MET A 105 3.35 4.33 7.16
CA MET A 105 4.41 3.44 7.64
C MET A 105 4.14 1.98 7.24
N GLU A 106 2.91 1.49 7.45
CA GLU A 106 2.55 0.14 7.03
C GLU A 106 2.58 0.01 5.50
N TYR A 107 2.10 1.02 4.78
CA TYR A 107 2.17 1.11 3.32
C TYR A 107 3.61 0.89 2.83
N ALA A 108 4.56 1.69 3.32
CA ALA A 108 5.96 1.58 2.94
C ALA A 108 6.51 0.18 3.25
N LYS A 109 6.25 -0.34 4.46
CA LYS A 109 6.72 -1.67 4.88
C LYS A 109 6.21 -2.79 3.97
N VAL A 110 4.92 -2.78 3.62
CA VAL A 110 4.32 -3.81 2.75
C VAL A 110 4.96 -3.77 1.36
N TRP A 111 5.26 -2.57 0.84
CA TRP A 111 5.95 -2.39 -0.44
C TRP A 111 7.41 -2.85 -0.38
N GLU A 112 8.15 -2.47 0.67
CA GLU A 112 9.54 -2.91 0.88
C GLU A 112 9.63 -4.45 0.97
N ASP A 113 8.79 -5.06 1.79
CA ASP A 113 8.74 -6.51 1.98
C ASP A 113 8.38 -7.22 0.65
N PHE A 114 7.43 -6.66 -0.12
CA PHE A 114 7.06 -7.19 -1.42
C PHE A 114 8.20 -7.09 -2.42
N LEU A 115 8.83 -5.92 -2.57
CA LEU A 115 9.90 -5.68 -3.54
C LEU A 115 11.17 -6.49 -3.21
N ALA A 116 11.52 -6.62 -1.94
CA ALA A 116 12.66 -7.43 -1.50
C ALA A 116 12.51 -8.93 -1.82
N ASP A 117 11.26 -9.38 -1.96
CA ASP A 117 10.89 -10.76 -2.28
C ASP A 117 10.79 -11.03 -3.79
N VAL A 118 10.61 -10.02 -4.65
CA VAL A 118 10.63 -10.19 -6.11
C VAL A 118 12.07 -10.42 -6.60
N ARG A 119 12.27 -11.43 -7.44
CA ARG A 119 13.55 -11.73 -8.08
C ARG A 119 13.36 -12.05 -9.56
N PRO A 120 14.36 -11.78 -10.42
CA PRO A 120 14.35 -12.33 -11.76
C PRO A 120 14.47 -13.86 -11.70
N VAL A 121 13.85 -14.56 -12.65
CA VAL A 121 14.08 -16.01 -12.85
C VAL A 121 15.57 -16.22 -13.16
N ARG A 122 16.18 -17.24 -12.55
CA ARG A 122 17.58 -17.59 -12.87
C ARG A 122 17.64 -18.10 -14.31
N VAL A 123 18.40 -17.42 -15.15
CA VAL A 123 18.73 -17.87 -16.51
C VAL A 123 19.80 -18.95 -16.44
N ALA A 124 19.59 -20.06 -17.15
CA ALA A 124 20.42 -21.26 -17.04
C ALA A 124 21.73 -21.18 -17.86
N SER A 125 21.89 -20.17 -18.73
CA SER A 125 23.12 -19.93 -19.50
C SER A 125 23.29 -18.45 -19.92
N LEU A 126 24.52 -18.07 -20.28
CA LEU A 126 24.88 -16.70 -20.72
C LEU A 126 24.15 -16.26 -22.01
N ASP A 127 23.88 -17.19 -22.94
CA ASP A 127 23.10 -16.91 -24.15
C ASP A 127 21.64 -16.59 -23.81
N GLN A 128 21.05 -17.33 -22.86
CA GLN A 128 19.71 -17.03 -22.35
C GLN A 128 19.67 -15.69 -21.62
N ALA A 129 20.73 -15.31 -20.89
CA ALA A 129 20.83 -14.00 -20.24
C ALA A 129 20.81 -12.84 -21.25
N GLY A 130 21.47 -12.99 -22.41
CA GLY A 130 21.43 -12.01 -23.50
C GLY A 130 20.05 -11.89 -24.15
N GLU A 131 19.39 -13.01 -24.42
CA GLU A 131 18.03 -13.07 -24.98
C GLU A 131 16.99 -12.47 -24.00
N GLN A 132 17.14 -12.76 -22.72
CA GLN A 132 16.27 -12.28 -21.64
C GLN A 132 16.49 -10.78 -21.39
N ALA A 133 17.74 -10.29 -21.43
CA ALA A 133 18.05 -8.87 -21.31
C ALA A 133 17.47 -8.06 -22.47
N ARG A 134 17.54 -8.58 -23.71
CA ARG A 134 16.87 -7.94 -24.87
C ARG A 134 15.35 -7.90 -24.71
N ARG A 135 14.73 -8.98 -24.24
CA ARG A 135 13.29 -9.03 -23.93
C ARG A 135 12.87 -8.13 -22.76
N CYS A 136 13.73 -7.95 -21.76
CA CYS A 136 13.50 -7.04 -20.64
C CYS A 136 13.70 -5.56 -21.01
N SER A 137 14.48 -5.27 -22.05
CA SER A 137 14.78 -3.89 -22.49
C SER A 137 13.97 -3.43 -23.70
N SER A 138 13.16 -4.29 -24.32
CA SER A 138 12.23 -3.89 -25.39
C SER A 138 11.10 -3.02 -24.84
N ALA A 139 10.61 -2.07 -25.64
CA ALA A 139 9.40 -1.31 -25.32
C ALA A 139 8.23 -2.27 -24.99
N ASN A 140 7.52 -2.04 -23.88
CA ASN A 140 6.45 -2.90 -23.32
C ASN A 140 6.93 -4.23 -22.69
N SER A 141 8.20 -4.33 -22.29
CA SER A 141 8.66 -5.51 -21.54
C SER A 141 7.91 -5.68 -20.21
N SER A 142 7.86 -6.90 -19.70
CA SER A 142 7.29 -7.18 -18.37
C SER A 142 8.03 -6.46 -17.25
N LEU A 143 9.32 -6.18 -17.42
CA LEU A 143 10.12 -5.40 -16.48
C LEU A 143 9.76 -3.92 -16.52
N GLU A 144 9.64 -3.33 -17.71
CA GLU A 144 9.24 -1.93 -17.87
C GLU A 144 7.83 -1.69 -17.32
N ARG A 145 6.89 -2.59 -17.64
CA ARG A 145 5.51 -2.56 -17.10
C ARG A 145 5.50 -2.65 -15.58
N PHE A 146 6.29 -3.56 -15.01
CA PHE A 146 6.43 -3.69 -13.56
C PHE A 146 6.99 -2.42 -12.91
N ILE A 147 8.08 -1.86 -13.43
CA ILE A 147 8.69 -0.64 -12.90
C ILE A 147 7.71 0.54 -12.93
N ARG A 148 6.98 0.73 -14.04
CA ARG A 148 5.96 1.78 -14.15
C ARG A 148 4.82 1.57 -13.16
N ALA A 149 4.37 0.32 -12.97
CA ALA A 149 3.32 -0.02 -12.03
C ALA A 149 3.75 0.23 -10.58
N VAL A 150 4.99 -0.14 -10.22
CA VAL A 150 5.60 0.16 -8.91
C VAL A 150 5.69 1.67 -8.71
N ALA A 151 6.22 2.42 -9.68
CA ALA A 151 6.35 3.87 -9.57
C ALA A 151 5.01 4.58 -9.37
N ARG A 152 3.96 4.17 -10.10
CA ARG A 152 2.60 4.70 -9.90
C ARG A 152 2.07 4.36 -8.51
N ALA A 153 2.29 3.14 -8.07
CA ALA A 153 1.80 2.70 -6.77
C ALA A 153 2.58 3.35 -5.61
N THR A 154 3.87 3.64 -5.73
CA THR A 154 4.66 4.27 -4.66
C THR A 154 4.71 5.79 -4.72
N SER A 155 4.23 6.41 -5.81
CA SER A 155 4.10 7.86 -5.94
C SER A 155 3.41 8.59 -4.76
N PRO A 156 2.40 8.02 -4.04
CA PRO A 156 1.85 8.66 -2.84
C PRO A 156 2.89 8.94 -1.74
N VAL A 157 4.02 8.23 -1.75
CA VAL A 157 5.08 8.27 -0.73
C VAL A 157 6.17 9.30 -1.09
N SER A 158 6.20 9.83 -2.32
CA SER A 158 7.39 10.54 -2.83
C SER A 158 7.42 12.07 -2.66
N TYR A 159 6.48 12.71 -1.95
CA TYR A 159 6.58 14.15 -1.65
C TYR A 159 6.02 14.46 -0.25
N SER A 160 6.81 14.24 0.81
CA SER A 160 6.51 14.77 2.16
C SER A 160 7.77 15.02 3.01
N HIS A 161 8.93 15.27 2.41
CA HIS A 161 10.07 15.81 3.13
C HIS A 161 10.83 16.80 2.22
N LEU A 162 11.10 17.99 2.76
CA LEU A 162 11.84 19.15 2.23
C LEU A 162 10.99 20.35 1.79
N THR A 163 10.43 21.05 2.76
CA THR A 163 10.77 22.47 2.97
C THR A 163 10.65 22.79 4.47
N LEU A 164 11.77 23.25 5.04
CA LEU A 164 11.85 23.94 6.32
C LEU A 164 11.12 25.28 6.24
#